data_AF-A0A7R8VU55-F1
#
_entry.id   AF-A0A7R8VU55-F1
#
_cell.length_a   1.000
_cell.length_b   1.000
_cell.length_c   1.000
_cell.angle_alpha   90.00
_cell.angle_beta   90.00
_cell.angle_gamma   90.00
#
_symmetry.space_group_name_H-M   'P 1'
#
loop_
_entity.id
_entity.type
_entity.pdbx_description
1 polymer ?
#
loop_
_entity_poly.entity_id
_entity_poly.type
_entity_poly.pdbx_seq_one_letter_code
_entity_poly.pdbx_strand_id
1 'polypeptide(L)'
;MLVPNENIPIYNFVSGANTLTFQENTNVLLEKILEVPSAQAIWYPLVIPFRSVLWYRVFAIFVHVIPGALLDIAFVIKGSPPNNKSVPGPRIEPRPPAQKSDTLPLDRQVTKS
;
A
#
# COMPACT_ATOMS: atom_id res chain seq x y z
N MET A 1 39.15 10.54 -6.18
CA MET A 1 38.97 9.29 -6.96
C MET A 1 38.62 8.19 -5.97
N LEU A 2 37.44 7.58 -6.07
CA LEU A 2 37.08 6.45 -5.24
C LEU A 2 37.81 5.21 -5.79
N VAL A 3 38.68 4.62 -4.98
CA VAL A 3 39.35 3.36 -5.31
C VAL A 3 38.28 2.26 -5.25
N PRO A 4 38.04 1.48 -6.32
CA PRO A 4 37.11 0.36 -6.28
C PRO A 4 37.63 -0.66 -5.25
N ASN A 5 36.84 -0.95 -4.23
CA ASN A 5 37.18 -1.99 -3.28
C ASN A 5 36.80 -3.35 -3.90
N GLU A 6 37.78 -4.03 -4.49
CA GLU A 6 37.61 -5.30 -5.22
C GLU A 6 37.24 -6.50 -4.33
N ASN A 7 37.19 -6.33 -3.00
CA ASN A 7 37.03 -7.42 -2.03
C ASN A 7 35.68 -7.44 -1.30
N ILE A 8 34.67 -6.71 -1.76
CA ILE A 8 33.33 -6.80 -1.17
C ILE A 8 32.60 -7.97 -1.85
N PRO A 9 32.29 -9.08 -1.13
CA PRO A 9 31.57 -10.19 -1.73
C PRO A 9 30.13 -9.77 -2.04
N ILE A 10 29.78 -9.79 -3.33
CA ILE A 10 28.42 -9.53 -3.80
C ILE A 10 27.68 -10.87 -3.86
N TYR A 11 26.75 -11.07 -2.93
CA TYR A 11 25.90 -12.27 -2.91
C TYR A 11 24.62 -12.03 -3.71
N ASN A 12 24.31 -12.94 -4.63
CA ASN A 12 23.00 -12.96 -5.28
C ASN A 12 22.01 -13.69 -4.37
N PHE A 13 21.03 -12.96 -3.82
CA PHE A 13 19.96 -13.54 -3.03
C PHE A 13 18.78 -13.90 -3.94
N VAL A 14 18.85 -15.07 -4.56
CA VAL A 14 17.79 -15.63 -5.40
C VAL A 14 17.37 -16.99 -4.86
N SER A 15 16.06 -17.30 -4.91
CA SER A 15 15.58 -18.65 -4.67
C SER A 15 16.06 -19.57 -5.79
N GLY A 16 17.07 -20.40 -5.52
CA GLY A 16 17.86 -21.10 -6.54
C GLY A 16 17.10 -22.00 -7.54
N ALA A 17 15.84 -22.37 -7.28
CA ALA A 17 15.06 -23.27 -8.13
C ALA A 17 13.63 -22.79 -8.47
N ASN A 18 13.21 -21.61 -7.98
CA ASN A 18 11.82 -21.15 -8.15
C ASN A 18 11.72 -20.13 -9.28
N THR A 19 11.99 -20.56 -10.51
CA THR A 19 11.71 -19.72 -11.68
C THR A 19 10.20 -19.76 -11.97
N LEU A 20 9.45 -18.92 -11.27
CA LEU A 20 8.06 -18.65 -11.61
C LEU A 20 8.00 -17.99 -12.98
N THR A 21 7.22 -18.55 -13.89
CA THR A 21 6.88 -17.83 -15.12
C THR A 21 6.04 -16.61 -14.78
N PHE A 22 6.09 -15.59 -15.64
CA PHE A 22 5.27 -14.38 -15.45
C PHE A 22 3.76 -14.72 -15.36
N GLN A 23 3.33 -15.75 -16.11
CA GLN A 23 1.96 -16.23 -16.09
C GLN A 23 1.58 -16.84 -14.74
N GLU A 24 2.41 -17.75 -14.21
CA GLU A 24 2.17 -18.37 -12.90
C GLU A 24 2.19 -17.31 -11.79
N ASN A 25 3.13 -16.37 -11.85
CA ASN A 25 3.17 -15.26 -10.91
C ASN A 25 1.90 -14.41 -10.96
N THR A 26 1.39 -14.13 -12.16
CA THR A 26 0.14 -13.36 -12.33
C THR A 26 -1.06 -14.10 -11.76
N ASN A 27 -1.14 -15.42 -11.98
CA ASN A 27 -2.24 -16.23 -11.46
C ASN A 27 -2.23 -16.27 -9.93
N VAL A 28 -1.07 -16.56 -9.32
CA VAL A 28 -0.92 -16.56 -7.86
C VAL A 28 -1.23 -15.18 -7.27
N LEU A 29 -0.75 -14.11 -7.92
CA LEU A 29 -1.02 -12.74 -7.49
C LEU A 29 -2.51 -12.43 -7.53
N LEU A 30 -3.21 -12.77 -8.62
CA LEU A 30 -4.65 -12.54 -8.74
C LEU A 30 -5.44 -13.32 -7.69
N GLU A 31 -5.10 -14.60 -7.46
CA GLU A 31 -5.74 -15.40 -6.40
C GLU A 31 -5.59 -14.73 -5.02
N LYS A 32 -4.38 -14.26 -4.69
CA LYS A 32 -4.10 -13.65 -3.39
C LYS A 32 -4.68 -12.26 -3.21
N ILE A 33 -4.73 -11.45 -4.27
CA ILE A 33 -5.31 -10.12 -4.18
C ILE A 33 -6.82 -10.20 -3.86
N LEU A 34 -7.52 -11.26 -4.29
CA LEU A 34 -8.94 -11.44 -4.00
C LEU A 34 -9.22 -11.91 -2.57
N GLU A 35 -8.24 -12.56 -1.91
CA GLU A 35 -8.36 -12.95 -0.50
C GLU A 35 -8.34 -11.74 0.44
N VAL A 36 -7.63 -10.67 0.08
CA VAL A 36 -7.49 -9.47 0.90
C VAL A 36 -7.76 -8.22 0.06
N PRO A 37 -9.03 -7.93 -0.27
CA PRO A 37 -9.35 -6.74 -1.03
C PRO A 37 -9.02 -5.50 -0.20
N SER A 38 -8.34 -4.52 -0.80
CA SER A 38 -8.13 -3.23 -0.17
C SER A 38 -9.48 -2.53 -0.01
N ALA A 39 -9.87 -2.24 1.23
CA ALA A 39 -11.14 -1.60 1.55
C ALA A 39 -11.32 -0.21 0.91
N GLN A 40 -10.23 0.40 0.44
CA GLN A 40 -10.21 1.72 -0.20
C GLN A 40 -9.93 1.65 -1.70
N ALA A 41 -9.83 0.45 -2.29
CA ALA A 41 -9.66 0.32 -3.73
C ALA A 41 -10.96 0.69 -4.45
N ILE A 42 -10.89 1.77 -5.24
CA ILE A 42 -11.98 2.18 -6.15
C ILE A 42 -12.08 1.22 -7.33
N TRP A 43 -10.94 0.65 -7.75
CA TRP A 43 -10.86 -0.28 -8.87
C TRP A 43 -10.72 -1.72 -8.43
N TYR A 44 -11.35 -2.62 -9.18
CA TYR A 44 -11.09 -4.04 -9.05
C TYR A 44 -9.66 -4.34 -9.56
N PRO A 45 -8.88 -5.13 -8.82
CA PRO A 45 -7.51 -5.45 -9.19
C PRO A 45 -7.50 -6.30 -10.46
N LEU A 46 -6.87 -5.77 -11.50
CA LEU A 46 -6.84 -6.36 -12.83
C LEU A 46 -5.41 -6.36 -13.36
N VAL A 47 -4.95 -7.52 -13.79
CA VAL A 47 -3.60 -7.71 -14.36
C VAL A 47 -3.74 -8.28 -15.76
N ILE A 48 -3.41 -7.48 -16.77
CA ILE A 48 -3.38 -7.92 -18.17
C ILE A 48 -1.96 -7.70 -18.71
N PRO A 49 -1.21 -8.78 -19.03
CA PRO A 49 0.09 -8.66 -19.65
C PRO A 49 -0.03 -8.21 -21.11
N PHE A 50 0.75 -7.21 -21.50
CA PHE A 50 0.86 -6.77 -22.89
C PHE A 50 2.29 -7.01 -23.40
N ARG A 51 2.40 -7.59 -24.60
CA ARG A 51 3.70 -7.80 -25.27
C ARG A 51 4.27 -6.51 -25.89
N SER A 52 3.41 -5.52 -26.14
CA SER A 52 3.80 -4.25 -26.76
C SER A 52 3.41 -3.07 -25.88
N VAL A 53 4.34 -2.12 -25.75
CA VAL A 53 4.14 -0.86 -25.00
C VAL A 53 3.03 -0.01 -25.62
N LEU A 54 2.85 -0.06 -26.94
CA LEU A 54 1.80 0.70 -27.62
C LEU A 54 0.41 0.21 -27.20
N TRP A 55 0.19 -1.10 -27.23
CA TRP A 55 -1.08 -1.70 -26.83
C TRP A 55 -1.39 -1.46 -25.35
N TYR A 56 -0.36 -1.58 -24.49
CA TYR A 56 -0.49 -1.22 -23.08
C TYR A 56 -1.00 0.21 -22.91
N ARG A 57 -0.41 1.20 -23.62
CA ARG A 57 -0.82 2.61 -23.53
C ARG A 57 -2.27 2.82 -23.96
N VAL A 58 -2.67 2.20 -25.07
CA VAL A 58 -4.06 2.29 -25.58
C VAL A 58 -5.02 1.73 -24.53
N PHE A 59 -4.78 0.52 -24.03
CA PHE A 59 -5.64 -0.10 -23.03
C PHE A 59 -5.64 0.65 -21.69
N ALA A 60 -4.50 1.20 -21.27
CA ALA A 60 -4.41 1.99 -20.03
C ALA A 60 -5.37 3.20 -20.07
N ILE A 61 -5.53 3.86 -21.24
CA ILE A 61 -6.49 4.95 -21.39
C ILE A 61 -7.93 4.45 -21.15
N PHE A 62 -8.31 3.34 -21.77
CA PHE A 62 -9.67 2.80 -21.65
C PHE A 62 -9.98 2.22 -20.27
N VAL A 63 -9.02 1.56 -19.62
CA VAL A 63 -9.23 0.87 -18.35
C VAL A 63 -9.06 1.80 -17.14
N HIS A 64 -8.18 2.80 -17.23
CA HIS A 64 -7.85 3.65 -16.08
C HIS A 64 -8.28 5.11 -16.27
N VAL A 65 -7.96 5.72 -17.42
CA VAL A 65 -8.15 7.18 -17.62
C VAL A 65 -9.63 7.52 -17.83
N ILE A 66 -10.30 6.85 -18.78
CA ILE A 66 -11.72 7.11 -19.05
C ILE A 66 -12.58 6.82 -17.82
N PRO A 67 -12.45 5.66 -17.14
CA PRO A 67 -13.29 5.36 -15.99
C PRO A 67 -13.00 6.28 -14.80
N GLY A 68 -11.73 6.68 -14.58
CA GLY A 68 -11.36 7.67 -13.58
C GLY A 68 -12.00 9.04 -13.84
N ALA A 69 -11.91 9.53 -15.08
CA ALA A 69 -12.53 10.80 -15.47
C ALA A 69 -14.06 10.78 -15.32
N LEU A 70 -14.71 9.65 -15.63
CA LEU A 70 -16.15 9.48 -15.42
C LEU A 70 -16.52 9.51 -13.94
N LEU A 71 -15.72 8.87 -13.07
CA LEU A 71 -15.93 8.92 -11.63
C LEU A 71 -15.74 10.33 -11.08
N ASP A 72 -14.73 11.06 -11.54
CA ASP A 72 -14.50 12.46 -11.14
C ASP A 72 -15.69 13.34 -11.54
N ILE A 73 -16.18 13.21 -12.78
CA ILE A 73 -17.38 13.93 -13.23
C ILE A 73 -18.59 13.53 -12.38
N ALA A 74 -18.77 12.25 -12.09
CA ALA A 74 -19.86 11.78 -11.25
C ALA A 74 -19.78 12.35 -9.83
N PHE A 75 -18.58 12.44 -9.25
CA PHE A 75 -18.36 13.06 -7.94
C PHE A 75 -18.56 14.57 -7.95
N VAL A 76 -18.18 15.26 -9.03
CA VAL A 76 -18.46 16.69 -9.19
C VAL A 76 -19.97 16.94 -9.30
N ILE A 77 -20.70 16.13 -10.07
CA ILE A 77 -22.16 16.26 -10.23
C ILE A 77 -22.89 15.90 -8.94
N LYS A 78 -22.45 14.84 -8.25
CA LYS A 78 -23.04 14.36 -6.99
C LYS A 78 -22.60 15.20 -5.78
N GLY A 79 -21.51 15.95 -5.92
CA GLY A 79 -21.00 16.87 -4.93
C GLY A 79 -21.95 18.05 -4.75
N SER A 80 -22.89 17.91 -3.82
CA SER A 80 -23.49 19.07 -3.17
C SER A 80 -22.36 20.03 -2.74
N PRO A 81 -22.52 21.36 -2.89
CA PRO A 81 -21.52 22.31 -2.45
C PRO A 81 -21.12 22.00 -1.00
N PRO A 82 -19.85 22.21 -0.60
CA PRO A 82 -19.43 21.96 0.76
C PRO A 82 -20.38 22.72 1.66
N ASN A 83 -21.23 21.97 2.36
CA ASN A 83 -22.02 22.49 3.44
C ASN A 83 -20.99 23.07 4.40
N ASN A 84 -20.87 24.39 4.36
CA ASN A 84 -20.40 25.24 5.43
C ASN A 84 -21.20 24.87 6.69
N LYS A 85 -20.78 23.79 7.33
CA LYS A 85 -20.85 23.65 8.76
C LYS A 85 -19.39 23.60 9.12
N SER A 86 -18.88 24.77 9.50
CA SER A 86 -17.65 24.86 10.27
C SER A 86 -17.70 23.75 11.32
N VAL A 87 -16.85 22.74 11.13
CA VAL A 87 -16.70 21.69 12.13
C VAL A 87 -16.25 22.41 13.40
N PRO A 88 -17.03 22.40 14.49
CA PRO A 88 -16.56 22.98 15.73
C PRO A 88 -15.29 22.20 16.09
N GLY A 89 -14.19 22.91 16.31
CA GLY A 89 -12.91 22.30 16.65
C GLY A 89 -13.06 21.29 17.80
N PRO A 90 -12.16 20.29 17.88
CA PRO A 90 -12.28 19.23 18.87
C PRO A 90 -12.44 19.85 20.26
N ARG A 91 -13.55 19.52 20.93
CA ARG A 91 -13.78 19.88 22.33
C ARG A 91 -12.66 19.21 23.13
N ILE A 92 -11.70 20.01 23.59
CA ILE A 92 -10.64 19.54 24.49
C ILE A 92 -11.34 19.19 25.81
N GLU A 93 -11.67 17.92 25.99
CA GLU A 93 -12.07 17.42 27.30
C GLU A 93 -10.87 17.53 28.24
N PRO A 94 -11.05 18.02 29.48
CA PRO A 94 -9.95 18.08 30.44
C PRO A 94 -9.39 16.67 30.65
N ARG A 95 -8.06 16.54 30.49
CA ARG A 95 -7.34 15.29 30.67
C ARG A 95 -7.72 14.67 32.03
N PRO A 96 -8.14 13.39 32.07
CA PRO A 96 -8.40 12.72 33.34
C PRO A 96 -7.11 12.70 34.18
N PRO A 97 -7.22 12.80 35.53
CA PRO A 97 -6.05 12.82 36.39
C PRO A 97 -5.22 11.57 36.16
N ALA A 98 -3.89 11.75 36.09
CA ALA A 98 -2.94 10.70 35.79
C ALA A 98 -3.17 9.48 36.70
N GLN A 99 -3.49 8.33 36.10
CA GLN A 99 -3.54 7.07 36.82
C GLN A 99 -2.11 6.75 37.28
N LYS A 100 -1.93 6.69 38.60
CA LYS A 100 -0.64 6.44 39.25
C LYS A 100 -0.12 5.09 38.75
N SER A 101 0.96 5.10 37.98
CA SER A 101 1.61 3.88 37.50
C SER A 101 2.17 3.13 38.70
N ASP A 102 1.67 1.93 38.93
CA ASP A 102 2.22 1.01 39.93
C ASP A 102 3.68 0.70 39.57
N THR A 103 4.58 1.13 40.45
CA THR A 103 6.02 0.87 40.37
C THR A 103 6.26 -0.65 40.46
N LEU A 104 6.63 -1.28 39.35
CA LEU A 104 7.14 -2.65 39.36
C LEU A 104 8.64 -2.62 39.71
N PRO A 105 9.11 -3.42 40.70
CA PRO A 105 10.49 -3.37 41.16
C PRO A 105 11.49 -3.90 40.12
N LEU A 106 12.60 -3.17 40.04
CA LEU A 106 13.72 -3.30 39.11
C LEU A 106 14.65 -4.49 39.46
N ASP A 107 14.13 -5.72 39.54
CA ASP A 107 14.96 -6.89 39.89
C ASP A 107 14.69 -8.13 39.04
N ARG A 108 14.36 -7.95 37.76
CA ARG A 108 14.13 -9.13 36.88
C ARG A 108 14.64 -9.04 35.45
N GLN A 109 15.56 -8.12 35.17
CA GLN A 109 16.15 -7.98 33.82
C GLN A 109 17.65 -8.31 33.77
N VAL A 110 18.13 -9.20 34.64
CA VAL A 110 19.43 -9.85 34.45
C VAL A 110 19.26 -11.35 34.68
N THR A 111 18.91 -12.06 33.61
CA THR A 111 19.44 -13.38 33.26
C THR A 111 18.65 -13.92 32.08
N LYS A 112 19.30 -13.99 30.92
CA LYS A 112 19.32 -15.15 30.03
C LYS A 112 20.28 -14.87 28.88
N SER A 113 21.47 -15.45 29.02
CA SER A 113 22.36 -15.86 27.93
C SER A 113 21.68 -16.85 27.01
#